data_AF-A0A800IQ97-F1
#
_entry.id   AF-A0A800IQ97-F1
#
_cell.length_a   1.000
_cell.length_b   1.000
_cell.length_c   1.000
_cell.angle_alpha   90.00
_cell.angle_beta   90.00
_cell.angle_gamma   90.00
#
_symmetry.space_group_name_H-M   'P 1'
#
loop_
_entity.id
_entity.type
_entity.pdbx_description
1 polymer ?
#
loop_
_entity_poly.entity_id
_entity_poly.type
_entity_poly.pdbx_seq_one_letter_code
_entity_poly.pdbx_strand_id
1 'polypeptide(L)'
;MRDKERRMIAKLKVAQEKWDSSEKSSRPKVTEEDVADIVSMVTGIPLAKVAESETEKLLHMNDELKKSIVGQNDAIEKLTLATQRARAGLKNPNRPIGSFMFLGPTGVGKTELAKVLAEYLFSNTESLIKIDMSEYVERYNVSRLIGAPPGYVGYEEGGQLTERVRRKPYSVVLFDEIEKAHRDVYNILLQILDEGRITDSLGRTIDFRNTIIIMTSNIGTKTVSSTSLGFKTTKEENKNDHYADIMSEVKKYYIPEFLNRIDEVIIFNSLLKEDLQAIIDIQLNDLRENLEKKNNTLRVTKSAKEILIRDGAHREWGARPLRRMIQNEIENEISTKFLTGEFTENGIITVKSKNKQLEFSQEPIKLKKTSKRKRPSKETEPAEN
;
A
#
# COMPACT_ATOMS: atom_id res chain seq x y z
N MET A 1 -2.25 79.78 -21.61
CA MET A 1 -2.86 78.71 -20.80
C MET A 1 -3.18 77.48 -21.65
N ARG A 2 -4.02 77.57 -22.68
CA ARG A 2 -4.43 76.43 -23.55
C ARG A 2 -3.29 75.72 -24.29
N ASP A 3 -2.25 76.44 -24.74
CA ASP A 3 -1.11 75.82 -25.42
C ASP A 3 -0.21 75.02 -24.48
N LYS A 4 -0.12 75.44 -23.21
CA LYS A 4 0.64 74.73 -22.19
C LYS A 4 -0.07 73.43 -21.81
N GLU A 5 -1.38 73.47 -21.71
CA GLU A 5 -2.25 72.31 -21.47
C GLU A 5 -2.17 71.28 -22.61
N ARG A 6 -2.29 71.73 -23.88
CA ARG A 6 -2.11 70.85 -25.05
C ARG A 6 -0.73 70.18 -25.08
N ARG A 7 0.33 70.92 -24.74
CA ARG A 7 1.69 70.35 -24.64
C ARG A 7 1.81 69.33 -23.51
N MET A 8 1.17 69.55 -22.37
CA MET A 8 1.20 68.59 -21.26
C MET A 8 0.40 67.33 -21.55
N ILE A 9 -0.78 67.45 -22.19
CA ILE A 9 -1.58 66.30 -22.64
C ILE A 9 -0.80 65.47 -23.67
N ALA A 10 -0.14 66.13 -24.63
CA ALA A 10 0.70 65.43 -25.61
C ALA A 10 1.88 64.70 -24.95
N LYS A 11 2.55 65.32 -23.98
CA LYS A 11 3.62 64.67 -23.20
C LYS A 11 3.11 63.49 -22.38
N LEU A 12 1.95 63.62 -21.76
CA LEU A 12 1.33 62.57 -20.95
C LEU A 12 0.96 61.37 -21.83
N LYS A 13 0.41 61.63 -23.02
CA LYS A 13 0.09 60.58 -24.00
C LYS A 13 1.35 59.83 -24.47
N VAL A 14 2.43 60.55 -24.79
CA VAL A 14 3.71 59.93 -25.17
C VAL A 14 4.32 59.14 -24.02
N ALA A 15 4.19 59.61 -22.78
CA ALA A 15 4.67 58.88 -21.60
C ALA A 15 3.85 57.60 -21.34
N GLN A 16 2.53 57.64 -21.52
CA GLN A 16 1.66 56.45 -21.43
C GLN A 16 1.95 55.45 -22.53
N GLU A 17 2.09 55.89 -23.79
CA GLU A 17 2.45 55.01 -24.91
C GLU A 17 3.82 54.34 -24.69
N LYS A 18 4.79 55.09 -24.13
CA LYS A 18 6.08 54.50 -23.72
C LYS A 18 5.91 53.48 -22.60
N TRP A 19 5.15 53.79 -21.55
CA TRP A 19 4.89 52.86 -20.43
C TRP A 19 4.21 51.57 -20.92
N ASP A 20 3.14 51.69 -21.70
CA ASP A 20 2.39 50.55 -22.26
C ASP A 20 3.26 49.71 -23.20
N SER A 21 4.13 50.34 -23.98
CA SER A 21 5.07 49.64 -24.86
C SER A 21 6.16 48.89 -24.07
N SER A 22 6.65 49.48 -22.98
CA SER A 22 7.62 48.83 -22.09
C SER A 22 6.99 47.67 -21.32
N GLU A 23 5.74 47.82 -20.83
CA GLU A 23 5.02 46.75 -20.15
C GLU A 23 4.66 45.59 -21.09
N LYS A 24 4.27 45.86 -22.34
CA LYS A 24 3.99 44.81 -23.33
C LYS A 24 5.24 43.99 -23.68
N SER A 25 6.43 44.59 -23.62
CA SER A 25 7.70 43.90 -23.88
C SER A 25 8.29 43.19 -22.66
N SER A 26 7.84 43.49 -21.44
CA SER A 26 8.43 42.98 -20.19
C SER A 26 7.44 42.23 -19.30
N ARG A 27 6.42 41.56 -19.85
CA ARG A 27 5.64 40.62 -19.05
C ARG A 27 6.50 39.38 -18.79
N PRO A 28 6.96 39.12 -17.55
CA PRO A 28 7.63 37.86 -17.25
C PRO A 28 6.65 36.72 -17.57
N LYS A 29 7.10 35.75 -18.35
CA LYS A 29 6.32 34.53 -18.57
C LYS A 29 6.41 33.72 -17.30
N VAL A 30 5.28 33.57 -16.61
CA VAL A 30 5.17 32.66 -15.47
C VAL A 30 5.26 31.24 -16.00
N THR A 31 6.25 30.50 -15.54
CA THR A 31 6.49 29.10 -15.85
C THR A 31 5.92 28.19 -14.75
N GLU A 32 5.85 26.89 -15.00
CA GLU A 32 5.44 25.90 -13.99
C GLU A 32 6.40 25.88 -12.78
N GLU A 33 7.69 26.13 -13.02
CA GLU A 33 8.72 26.24 -11.98
C GLU A 33 8.44 27.43 -11.05
N ASP A 34 8.09 28.60 -11.62
CA ASP A 34 7.75 29.79 -10.82
C ASP A 34 6.54 29.53 -9.91
N VAL A 35 5.53 28.80 -10.39
CA VAL A 35 4.35 28.42 -9.59
C VAL A 35 4.73 27.41 -8.51
N ALA A 36 5.53 26.40 -8.86
CA ALA A 36 5.98 25.38 -7.92
C ALA A 36 6.82 25.98 -6.79
N ASP A 37 7.66 26.97 -7.08
CA ASP A 37 8.48 27.67 -6.08
C ASP A 37 7.61 28.47 -5.11
N ILE A 38 6.63 29.22 -5.61
CA ILE A 38 5.72 29.98 -4.73
C ILE A 38 4.88 29.03 -3.86
N VAL A 39 4.33 27.95 -4.41
CA VAL A 39 3.58 26.97 -3.62
C VAL A 39 4.50 26.29 -2.61
N SER A 40 5.76 26.00 -2.98
CA SER A 40 6.76 25.45 -2.06
C SER A 40 7.10 26.42 -0.93
N MET A 41 7.17 27.73 -1.20
CA MET A 41 7.38 28.76 -0.18
C MET A 41 6.18 28.88 0.77
N VAL A 42 4.95 28.84 0.25
CA VAL A 42 3.72 28.92 1.05
C VAL A 42 3.52 27.68 1.92
N THR A 43 3.79 26.50 1.35
CA THR A 43 3.55 25.22 2.04
C THR A 43 4.76 24.72 2.84
N GLY A 44 5.96 25.26 2.58
CA GLY A 44 7.23 24.77 3.13
C GLY A 44 7.71 23.45 2.53
N ILE A 45 7.04 22.92 1.49
CA ILE A 45 7.32 21.61 0.90
C ILE A 45 7.97 21.82 -0.48
N PRO A 46 9.23 21.39 -0.71
CA PRO A 46 9.91 21.56 -2.00
C PRO A 46 9.32 20.63 -3.07
N LEU A 47 8.34 21.14 -3.85
CA LEU A 47 7.56 20.35 -4.79
C LEU A 47 8.40 19.62 -5.85
N ALA A 48 9.46 20.24 -6.36
CA ALA A 48 10.35 19.63 -7.35
C ALA A 48 11.07 18.37 -6.80
N LYS A 49 11.61 18.46 -5.57
CA LYS A 49 12.26 17.33 -4.90
C LYS A 49 11.26 16.23 -4.53
N VAL A 50 10.05 16.60 -4.14
CA VAL A 50 8.98 15.64 -3.89
C VAL A 50 8.64 14.89 -5.17
N ALA A 51 8.48 15.58 -6.30
CA ALA A 51 8.15 14.98 -7.59
C ALA A 51 9.25 14.02 -8.11
N GLU A 52 10.52 14.38 -7.99
CA GLU A 52 11.65 13.49 -8.34
C GLU A 52 11.64 12.22 -7.48
N SER A 53 11.51 12.37 -6.16
CA SER A 53 11.48 11.24 -5.23
C SER A 53 10.28 10.32 -5.46
N GLU A 54 9.14 10.86 -5.89
CA GLU A 54 7.92 10.10 -6.19
C GLU A 54 8.09 9.28 -7.48
N THR A 55 8.74 9.85 -8.49
CA THR A 55 9.05 9.15 -9.75
C THR A 55 9.97 7.96 -9.50
N GLU A 56 11.04 8.16 -8.73
CA GLU A 56 11.99 7.08 -8.37
C GLU A 56 11.30 5.98 -7.56
N LYS A 57 10.46 6.34 -6.59
CA LYS A 57 9.62 5.38 -5.84
C LYS A 57 8.77 4.54 -6.79
N LEU A 58 8.12 5.15 -7.78
CA LEU A 58 7.26 4.41 -8.73
C LEU A 58 8.05 3.47 -9.64
N LEU A 59 9.28 3.82 -10.02
CA LEU A 59 10.15 2.95 -10.81
C LEU A 59 10.55 1.69 -10.05
N HIS A 60 10.82 1.80 -8.74
CA HIS A 60 11.21 0.67 -7.89
C HIS A 60 10.03 -0.03 -7.20
N MET A 61 8.80 0.47 -7.38
CA MET A 61 7.62 -0.01 -6.65
C MET A 61 7.39 -1.52 -6.80
N ASN A 62 7.57 -2.08 -8.00
CA ASN A 62 7.37 -3.52 -8.22
C ASN A 62 8.29 -4.37 -7.32
N ASP A 63 9.55 -3.98 -7.19
CA ASP A 63 10.54 -4.76 -6.45
C ASP A 63 10.39 -4.57 -4.95
N GLU A 64 10.06 -3.36 -4.51
CA GLU A 64 9.80 -3.05 -3.10
C GLU A 64 8.55 -3.76 -2.58
N LEU A 65 7.45 -3.77 -3.35
CA LEU A 65 6.22 -4.49 -2.97
C LEU A 65 6.44 -6.01 -2.88
N LYS A 66 7.29 -6.59 -3.75
CA LYS A 66 7.61 -8.03 -3.74
C LYS A 66 8.40 -8.48 -2.52
N LYS A 67 9.06 -7.57 -1.79
CA LYS A 67 9.74 -7.91 -0.53
C LYS A 67 8.75 -8.27 0.58
N SER A 68 7.58 -7.65 0.57
CA SER A 68 6.55 -7.81 1.61
C SER A 68 5.39 -8.70 1.17
N ILE A 69 5.06 -8.70 -0.13
CA ILE A 69 3.93 -9.42 -0.70
C ILE A 69 4.42 -10.66 -1.44
N VAL A 70 4.09 -11.83 -0.90
CA VAL A 70 4.55 -13.14 -1.39
C VAL A 70 3.49 -13.78 -2.30
N GLY A 71 3.94 -14.39 -3.40
CA GLY A 71 3.09 -15.23 -4.27
C GLY A 71 2.20 -14.46 -5.25
N GLN A 72 2.23 -13.13 -5.27
CA GLN A 72 1.31 -12.28 -6.05
C GLN A 72 2.03 -11.39 -7.08
N ASN A 73 3.02 -11.94 -7.78
CA ASN A 73 3.87 -11.19 -8.72
C ASN A 73 3.09 -10.52 -9.86
N ASP A 74 2.14 -11.23 -10.48
CA ASP A 74 1.30 -10.69 -11.57
C ASP A 74 0.42 -9.52 -11.09
N ALA A 75 -0.11 -9.62 -9.86
CA ALA A 75 -0.92 -8.57 -9.26
C ALA A 75 -0.11 -7.30 -9.00
N ILE A 76 1.11 -7.44 -8.47
CA ILE A 76 2.03 -6.34 -8.21
C ILE A 76 2.45 -5.67 -9.52
N GLU A 77 2.75 -6.46 -10.55
CA GLU A 77 3.18 -5.94 -11.86
C GLU A 77 2.07 -5.12 -12.52
N LYS A 78 0.84 -5.65 -12.60
CA LYS A 78 -0.33 -4.93 -13.15
C LYS A 78 -0.63 -3.64 -12.40
N LEU A 79 -0.64 -3.70 -11.08
CA LEU A 79 -0.81 -2.53 -10.21
C LEU A 79 0.27 -1.48 -10.49
N THR A 80 1.52 -1.91 -10.63
CA THR A 80 2.66 -1.02 -10.87
C THR A 80 2.56 -0.34 -12.22
N LEU A 81 2.33 -1.10 -13.28
CA LEU A 81 2.20 -0.57 -14.64
C LEU A 81 1.03 0.42 -14.75
N ALA A 82 -0.13 0.11 -14.15
CA ALA A 82 -1.27 1.01 -14.17
C ALA A 82 -1.00 2.33 -13.43
N THR A 83 -0.35 2.27 -12.27
CA THR A 83 0.02 3.46 -11.49
C THR A 83 1.06 4.31 -12.22
N GLN A 84 2.06 3.67 -12.84
CA GLN A 84 3.07 4.36 -13.66
C GLN A 84 2.44 5.06 -14.88
N ARG A 85 1.49 4.44 -15.57
CA ARG A 85 0.76 5.07 -16.69
C ARG A 85 0.03 6.34 -16.25
N ALA A 86 -0.60 6.32 -15.08
CA ALA A 86 -1.27 7.49 -14.53
C ALA A 86 -0.29 8.62 -14.22
N ARG A 87 0.85 8.29 -13.60
CA ARG A 87 1.88 9.29 -13.29
C ARG A 87 2.54 9.89 -14.53
N ALA A 88 2.73 9.09 -15.58
CA ALA A 88 3.27 9.54 -16.87
C ALA A 88 2.32 10.46 -17.66
N GLY A 89 1.14 10.82 -17.11
CA GLY A 89 0.17 11.66 -17.78
C GLY A 89 -0.58 10.96 -18.92
N LEU A 90 -0.46 9.64 -19.02
CA LEU A 90 -1.12 8.83 -20.08
C LEU A 90 -2.57 8.47 -19.74
N LYS A 91 -3.11 9.06 -18.66
CA LYS A 91 -4.47 8.82 -18.17
C LYS A 91 -5.23 10.15 -18.07
N ASN A 92 -6.56 10.05 -18.13
CA ASN A 92 -7.44 11.19 -17.89
C ASN A 92 -7.17 11.82 -16.50
N PRO A 93 -6.81 13.12 -16.43
CA PRO A 93 -6.48 13.80 -15.17
C PRO A 93 -7.69 14.03 -14.26
N ASN A 94 -8.91 13.83 -14.75
CA ASN A 94 -10.13 13.94 -13.96
C ASN A 94 -10.48 12.66 -13.21
N ARG A 95 -9.72 11.57 -13.37
CA ARG A 95 -9.98 10.30 -12.67
C ARG A 95 -8.98 10.10 -11.54
N PRO A 96 -9.25 9.22 -10.55
CA PRO A 96 -8.26 8.82 -9.54
C PRO A 96 -6.96 8.34 -10.18
N ILE A 97 -5.84 8.29 -9.44
CA ILE A 97 -4.54 7.78 -9.94
C ILE A 97 -4.72 6.38 -10.53
N GLY A 98 -5.41 5.49 -9.81
CA GLY A 98 -5.74 4.16 -10.29
C GLY A 98 -7.00 3.64 -9.64
N SER A 99 -7.80 2.88 -10.38
CA SER A 99 -8.93 2.13 -9.85
C SER A 99 -8.76 0.64 -10.13
N PHE A 100 -8.77 -0.16 -9.07
CA PHE A 100 -8.42 -1.57 -9.11
C PHE A 100 -9.51 -2.44 -8.49
N MET A 101 -9.82 -3.56 -9.13
CA MET A 101 -10.64 -4.63 -8.54
C MET A 101 -9.75 -5.83 -8.24
N PHE A 102 -9.54 -6.12 -6.97
CA PHE A 102 -8.78 -7.28 -6.50
C PHE A 102 -9.72 -8.47 -6.30
N LEU A 103 -9.58 -9.47 -7.14
CA LEU A 103 -10.35 -10.72 -7.08
C LEU A 103 -9.48 -11.84 -6.54
N GLY A 104 -10.00 -12.70 -5.68
CA GLY A 104 -9.26 -13.88 -5.22
C GLY A 104 -9.77 -14.40 -3.88
N PRO A 105 -9.28 -15.55 -3.38
CA PRO A 105 -9.77 -16.13 -2.13
C PRO A 105 -9.47 -15.25 -0.91
N THR A 106 -10.04 -15.59 0.24
CA THR A 106 -9.69 -14.90 1.49
C THR A 106 -8.26 -15.23 1.92
N GLY A 107 -7.57 -14.26 2.51
CA GLY A 107 -6.24 -14.48 3.09
C GLY A 107 -5.08 -14.66 2.11
N VAL A 108 -5.25 -14.33 0.83
CA VAL A 108 -4.18 -14.41 -0.20
C VAL A 108 -3.33 -13.14 -0.34
N GLY A 109 -3.69 -12.05 0.35
CA GLY A 109 -2.90 -10.81 0.36
C GLY A 109 -3.54 -9.58 -0.30
N LYS A 110 -4.83 -9.62 -0.67
CA LYS A 110 -5.55 -8.46 -1.27
C LYS A 110 -5.46 -7.18 -0.43
N THR A 111 -5.89 -7.26 0.82
CA THR A 111 -5.87 -6.16 1.79
C THR A 111 -4.42 -5.79 2.18
N GLU A 112 -3.52 -6.78 2.24
CA GLU A 112 -2.12 -6.56 2.60
C GLU A 112 -1.40 -5.75 1.51
N LEU A 113 -1.62 -6.07 0.23
CA LEU A 113 -1.06 -5.30 -0.88
C LEU A 113 -1.50 -3.83 -0.82
N ALA A 114 -2.77 -3.56 -0.53
CA ALA A 114 -3.27 -2.19 -0.37
C ALA A 114 -2.58 -1.45 0.79
N LYS A 115 -2.33 -2.14 1.91
CA LYS A 115 -1.63 -1.59 3.07
C LYS A 115 -0.17 -1.28 2.76
N VAL A 116 0.57 -2.24 2.20
CA VAL A 116 1.97 -2.06 1.81
C VAL A 116 2.11 -0.97 0.74
N LEU A 117 1.18 -0.90 -0.22
CA LEU A 117 1.15 0.16 -1.22
C LEU A 117 0.99 1.56 -0.58
N ALA A 118 0.06 1.70 0.36
CA ALA A 118 -0.18 2.97 1.06
C ALA A 118 1.06 3.41 1.86
N GLU A 119 1.68 2.49 2.56
CA GLU A 119 2.90 2.73 3.34
C GLU A 119 4.08 3.11 2.43
N TYR A 120 4.25 2.42 1.31
CA TYR A 120 5.34 2.68 0.37
C TYR A 120 5.21 4.04 -0.33
N LEU A 121 4.05 4.34 -0.91
CA LEU A 121 3.84 5.56 -1.68
C LEU A 121 3.75 6.80 -0.79
N PHE A 122 2.97 6.73 0.27
CA PHE A 122 2.63 7.90 1.09
C PHE A 122 3.39 7.97 2.42
N SER A 123 4.28 7.00 2.69
CA SER A 123 5.19 6.99 3.85
C SER A 123 4.50 7.12 5.22
N ASN A 124 3.19 6.83 5.28
CA ASN A 124 2.38 6.87 6.49
C ASN A 124 1.27 5.81 6.38
N THR A 125 1.18 4.92 7.36
CA THR A 125 0.15 3.88 7.45
C THR A 125 -1.27 4.44 7.54
N GLU A 126 -1.43 5.65 8.06
CA GLU A 126 -2.72 6.35 8.10
C GLU A 126 -3.18 6.90 6.74
N SER A 127 -2.40 6.65 5.66
CA SER A 127 -2.78 6.96 4.28
C SER A 127 -3.65 5.86 3.66
N LEU A 128 -3.86 4.74 4.37
CA LEU A 128 -4.85 3.73 4.02
C LEU A 128 -6.21 4.10 4.62
N ILE A 129 -7.15 4.52 3.78
CA ILE A 129 -8.55 4.72 4.15
C ILE A 129 -9.29 3.41 3.88
N LYS A 130 -9.41 2.57 4.90
CA LYS A 130 -10.17 1.32 4.81
C LYS A 130 -11.66 1.56 5.14
N ILE A 131 -12.53 1.05 4.26
CA ILE A 131 -13.99 1.01 4.45
C ILE A 131 -14.45 -0.44 4.23
N ASP A 132 -15.11 -1.02 5.23
CA ASP A 132 -15.70 -2.36 5.15
C ASP A 132 -17.11 -2.27 4.53
N MET A 133 -17.30 -2.87 3.35
CA MET A 133 -18.57 -2.81 2.62
C MET A 133 -19.68 -3.67 3.25
N SER A 134 -19.34 -4.57 4.16
CA SER A 134 -20.33 -5.30 4.96
C SER A 134 -21.12 -4.40 5.91
N GLU A 135 -20.59 -3.22 6.28
CA GLU A 135 -21.35 -2.22 7.05
C GLU A 135 -22.40 -1.48 6.20
N TYR A 136 -22.31 -1.56 4.87
CA TYR A 136 -23.10 -0.79 3.92
C TYR A 136 -24.08 -1.65 3.12
N VAL A 137 -24.47 -2.81 3.66
CA VAL A 137 -25.49 -3.70 3.09
C VAL A 137 -26.86 -3.02 3.06
N GLU A 138 -27.15 -2.21 4.09
CA GLU A 138 -28.43 -1.54 4.26
C GLU A 138 -28.42 -0.14 3.66
N ARG A 139 -29.51 0.23 2.97
CA ARG A 139 -29.61 1.48 2.23
C ARG A 139 -29.34 2.73 3.08
N TYR A 140 -29.81 2.76 4.33
CA TYR A 140 -29.62 3.93 5.19
C TYR A 140 -28.15 4.12 5.61
N ASN A 141 -27.36 3.04 5.69
CA ASN A 141 -25.93 3.14 6.02
C ASN A 141 -25.12 3.77 4.89
N VAL A 142 -25.60 3.73 3.64
CA VAL A 142 -24.92 4.36 2.49
C VAL A 142 -24.71 5.85 2.71
N SER A 143 -25.66 6.52 3.36
CA SER A 143 -25.52 7.95 3.71
C SER A 143 -24.31 8.23 4.61
N ARG A 144 -23.86 7.27 5.42
CA ARG A 144 -22.67 7.45 6.28
C ARG A 144 -21.38 7.63 5.48
N LEU A 145 -21.32 7.19 4.20
CA LEU A 145 -20.13 7.41 3.35
C LEU A 145 -19.93 8.90 3.03
N ILE A 146 -21.02 9.58 2.66
CA ILE A 146 -21.00 10.97 2.16
C ILE A 146 -21.52 11.99 3.18
N GLY A 147 -22.14 11.53 4.27
CA GLY A 147 -22.75 12.33 5.31
C GLY A 147 -24.28 12.20 5.30
N ALA A 148 -24.88 12.27 6.49
CA ALA A 148 -26.34 12.29 6.61
C ALA A 148 -26.90 13.56 5.94
N PRO A 149 -28.12 13.55 5.39
CA PRO A 149 -28.75 14.75 4.85
C PRO A 149 -29.17 15.74 5.95
N PRO A 150 -29.42 17.03 5.61
CA PRO A 150 -29.86 18.04 6.58
C PRO A 150 -31.10 17.58 7.36
N GLY A 151 -31.04 17.70 8.70
CA GLY A 151 -32.15 17.32 9.60
C GLY A 151 -32.07 15.91 10.19
N TYR A 152 -31.04 15.13 9.87
CA TYR A 152 -30.78 13.81 10.47
C TYR A 152 -29.65 13.87 11.51
N VAL A 153 -29.69 12.97 12.49
CA VAL A 153 -28.61 12.83 13.49
C VAL A 153 -27.29 12.50 12.79
N GLY A 154 -26.21 13.21 13.13
CA GLY A 154 -24.89 13.06 12.51
C GLY A 154 -24.67 13.91 11.25
N TYR A 155 -25.58 14.85 10.92
CA TYR A 155 -25.41 15.78 9.80
C TYR A 155 -24.10 16.56 9.86
N GLU A 156 -23.70 17.06 11.03
CA GLU A 156 -22.50 17.89 11.19
C GLU A 156 -21.19 17.09 11.22
N GLU A 157 -21.24 15.77 11.33
CA GLU A 157 -20.05 14.91 11.42
C GLU A 157 -19.40 14.65 10.04
N GLY A 158 -20.09 14.99 8.95
CA GLY A 158 -19.66 14.70 7.58
C GLY A 158 -19.70 13.21 7.24
N GLY A 159 -19.27 12.86 6.03
CA GLY A 159 -19.20 11.46 5.61
C GLY A 159 -17.91 10.78 6.01
N GLN A 160 -17.97 9.50 6.36
CA GLN A 160 -16.80 8.70 6.74
C GLN A 160 -15.76 8.61 5.63
N LEU A 161 -16.21 8.54 4.37
CA LEU A 161 -15.33 8.53 3.21
C LEU A 161 -14.91 9.96 2.85
N THR A 162 -15.88 10.86 2.71
CA THR A 162 -15.65 12.23 2.23
C THR A 162 -14.74 13.03 3.16
N GLU A 163 -14.92 12.97 4.49
CA GLU A 163 -14.06 13.68 5.44
C GLU A 163 -12.65 13.12 5.51
N ARG A 164 -12.48 11.79 5.40
CA ARG A 164 -11.14 11.17 5.43
C ARG A 164 -10.33 11.54 4.20
N VAL A 165 -10.95 11.50 3.01
CA VAL A 165 -10.28 11.90 1.76
C VAL A 165 -10.05 13.41 1.71
N ARG A 166 -10.99 14.22 2.21
CA ARG A 166 -10.80 15.69 2.33
C ARG A 166 -9.57 16.04 3.17
N ARG A 167 -9.36 15.33 4.29
CA ARG A 167 -8.20 15.53 5.17
C ARG A 167 -6.92 14.93 4.58
N LYS A 168 -7.02 13.86 3.80
CA LYS A 168 -5.90 13.11 3.22
C LYS A 168 -6.17 12.79 1.73
N PRO A 169 -6.00 13.80 0.85
CA PRO A 169 -6.31 13.64 -0.58
C PRO A 169 -5.32 12.71 -1.29
N TYR A 170 -4.12 12.54 -0.74
CA TYR A 170 -3.13 11.55 -1.17
C TYR A 170 -3.27 10.31 -0.31
N SER A 171 -4.03 9.33 -0.80
CA SER A 171 -4.35 8.13 -0.02
C SER A 171 -4.70 6.93 -0.91
N VAL A 172 -4.57 5.74 -0.32
CA VAL A 172 -5.16 4.52 -0.86
C VAL A 172 -6.52 4.34 -0.19
N VAL A 173 -7.60 4.32 -0.97
CA VAL A 173 -8.95 4.05 -0.48
C VAL A 173 -9.28 2.59 -0.77
N LEU A 174 -9.46 1.80 0.29
CA LEU A 174 -9.74 0.38 0.21
C LEU A 174 -11.21 0.10 0.57
N PHE A 175 -11.99 -0.31 -0.42
CA PHE A 175 -13.33 -0.86 -0.26
C PHE A 175 -13.25 -2.39 -0.14
N ASP A 176 -13.28 -2.90 1.08
CA ASP A 176 -13.15 -4.34 1.35
C ASP A 176 -14.51 -5.04 1.16
N GLU A 177 -14.53 -6.19 0.47
CA GLU A 177 -15.72 -7.01 0.22
C GLU A 177 -16.87 -6.28 -0.51
N ILE A 178 -16.55 -5.60 -1.62
CA ILE A 178 -17.48 -4.74 -2.35
C ILE A 178 -18.77 -5.44 -2.81
N GLU A 179 -18.74 -6.77 -3.01
CA GLU A 179 -19.93 -7.58 -3.28
C GLU A 179 -20.95 -7.61 -2.12
N LYS A 180 -20.63 -7.08 -0.94
CA LYS A 180 -21.58 -6.99 0.18
C LYS A 180 -22.32 -5.65 0.20
N ALA A 181 -21.81 -4.64 -0.50
CA ALA A 181 -22.39 -3.31 -0.50
C ALA A 181 -23.80 -3.26 -1.11
N HIS A 182 -24.64 -2.36 -0.60
CA HIS A 182 -25.88 -1.97 -1.24
C HIS A 182 -25.64 -1.36 -2.63
N ARG A 183 -26.61 -1.52 -3.54
CA ARG A 183 -26.54 -1.00 -4.92
C ARG A 183 -26.25 0.51 -5.00
N ASP A 184 -26.80 1.29 -4.07
CA ASP A 184 -26.61 2.75 -4.03
C ASP A 184 -25.14 3.16 -3.78
N VAL A 185 -24.30 2.28 -3.20
CA VAL A 185 -22.86 2.52 -3.06
C VAL A 185 -22.17 2.56 -4.43
N TYR A 186 -22.62 1.75 -5.39
CA TYR A 186 -22.04 1.72 -6.72
C TYR A 186 -22.28 3.03 -7.48
N ASN A 187 -23.40 3.71 -7.25
CA ASN A 187 -23.67 5.02 -7.85
C ASN A 187 -22.67 6.08 -7.35
N ILE A 188 -22.38 6.06 -6.05
CA ILE A 188 -21.35 6.90 -5.44
C ILE A 188 -19.97 6.60 -6.04
N LEU A 189 -19.62 5.30 -6.16
CA LEU A 189 -18.34 4.90 -6.73
C LEU A 189 -18.23 5.26 -8.21
N LEU A 190 -19.27 5.09 -9.01
CA LEU A 190 -19.28 5.51 -10.42
C LEU A 190 -18.93 6.99 -10.57
N GLN A 191 -19.52 7.86 -9.76
CA GLN A 191 -19.20 9.28 -9.76
C GLN A 191 -17.72 9.53 -9.43
N ILE A 192 -17.21 8.88 -8.37
CA ILE A 192 -15.80 9.00 -7.96
C ILE A 192 -14.86 8.51 -9.07
N LEU A 193 -15.19 7.39 -9.73
CA LEU A 193 -14.35 6.78 -10.77
C LEU A 193 -14.36 7.54 -12.10
N ASP A 194 -15.41 8.31 -12.37
CA ASP A 194 -15.59 9.10 -13.60
C ASP A 194 -15.10 10.54 -13.47
N GLU A 195 -15.57 11.23 -12.43
CA GLU A 195 -15.32 12.66 -12.23
C GLU A 195 -14.16 12.93 -11.28
N GLY A 196 -13.66 11.89 -10.59
CA GLY A 196 -12.62 12.02 -9.58
C GLY A 196 -13.05 12.90 -8.41
N ARG A 197 -14.36 13.15 -8.27
CA ARG A 197 -14.93 14.07 -7.28
C ARG A 197 -16.29 13.59 -6.85
N ILE A 198 -16.69 14.00 -5.65
CA ILE A 198 -18.05 13.79 -5.15
C ILE A 198 -18.43 14.97 -4.26
N THR A 199 -19.72 15.30 -4.24
CA THR A 199 -20.26 16.31 -3.33
C THR A 199 -20.83 15.63 -2.09
N ASP A 200 -20.39 16.06 -0.92
CA ASP A 200 -20.89 15.56 0.37
C ASP A 200 -22.28 16.16 0.70
N SER A 201 -22.89 15.70 1.80
CA SER A 201 -24.20 16.20 2.23
C SER A 201 -24.20 17.65 2.74
N LEU A 202 -23.02 18.23 2.97
CA LEU A 202 -22.80 19.63 3.34
C LEU A 202 -22.57 20.52 2.10
N GLY A 203 -22.63 19.96 0.90
CA GLY A 203 -22.40 20.68 -0.36
C GLY A 203 -20.92 20.91 -0.70
N ARG A 204 -19.99 20.26 0.01
CA ARG A 204 -18.55 20.36 -0.24
C ARG A 204 -18.14 19.37 -1.32
N THR A 205 -17.40 19.84 -2.32
CA THR A 205 -16.80 18.97 -3.33
C THR A 205 -15.48 18.40 -2.82
N ILE A 206 -15.40 17.08 -2.73
CA ILE A 206 -14.22 16.33 -2.31
C ILE A 206 -13.49 15.77 -3.53
N ASP A 207 -12.17 15.87 -3.53
CA ASP A 207 -11.30 15.48 -4.63
C ASP A 207 -10.63 14.12 -4.40
N PHE A 208 -10.84 13.20 -5.33
CA PHE A 208 -10.29 11.84 -5.36
C PHE A 208 -9.23 11.66 -6.46
N ARG A 209 -8.89 12.69 -7.24
CA ARG A 209 -7.93 12.59 -8.36
C ARG A 209 -6.54 12.14 -7.91
N ASN A 210 -6.16 12.43 -6.66
CA ASN A 210 -4.89 12.03 -6.05
C ASN A 210 -4.97 10.74 -5.23
N THR A 211 -6.05 9.96 -5.38
CA THR A 211 -6.24 8.70 -4.65
C THR A 211 -5.99 7.47 -5.53
N ILE A 212 -5.61 6.37 -4.89
CA ILE A 212 -5.66 5.04 -5.49
C ILE A 212 -6.87 4.31 -4.90
N ILE A 213 -7.83 3.94 -5.74
CA ILE A 213 -9.04 3.22 -5.34
C ILE A 213 -8.81 1.73 -5.52
N ILE A 214 -8.95 0.96 -4.45
CA ILE A 214 -8.88 -0.51 -4.47
C ILE A 214 -10.19 -1.05 -3.93
N MET A 215 -10.78 -1.98 -4.67
CA MET A 215 -11.95 -2.73 -4.25
C MET A 215 -11.55 -4.20 -4.15
N THR A 216 -11.85 -4.87 -3.05
CA THR A 216 -11.62 -6.31 -2.93
C THR A 216 -12.93 -7.06 -3.14
N SER A 217 -12.85 -8.21 -3.79
CA SER A 217 -13.97 -9.12 -3.88
C SER A 217 -13.54 -10.58 -3.82
N ASN A 218 -14.42 -11.40 -3.26
CA ASN A 218 -14.28 -12.86 -3.24
C ASN A 218 -15.12 -13.55 -4.33
N ILE A 219 -15.65 -12.82 -5.32
CA ILE A 219 -16.32 -13.41 -6.50
C ILE A 219 -15.30 -14.11 -7.40
N GLY A 220 -15.69 -15.20 -8.08
CA GLY A 220 -14.77 -15.94 -8.96
C GLY A 220 -13.88 -16.95 -8.24
N THR A 221 -13.95 -17.04 -6.90
CA THR A 221 -12.95 -17.72 -6.09
C THR A 221 -13.06 -19.23 -6.07
N LYS A 222 -14.26 -19.79 -6.32
CA LYS A 222 -14.47 -21.24 -6.40
C LYS A 222 -13.72 -21.87 -7.57
N THR A 223 -13.54 -21.14 -8.65
CA THR A 223 -12.79 -21.57 -9.85
C THR A 223 -11.28 -21.47 -9.66
N VAL A 224 -10.84 -20.56 -8.78
CA VAL A 224 -9.42 -20.38 -8.42
C VAL A 224 -8.92 -21.46 -7.43
N SER A 225 -9.81 -22.04 -6.61
CA SER A 225 -9.44 -23.08 -5.64
C SER A 225 -9.47 -24.50 -6.23
N SER A 226 -10.37 -24.76 -7.20
CA SER A 226 -10.60 -26.10 -7.77
C SER A 226 -9.47 -26.62 -8.67
N THR A 227 -8.60 -25.75 -9.18
CA THR A 227 -7.45 -26.12 -10.02
C THR A 227 -6.36 -26.90 -9.29
N SER A 228 -6.42 -26.95 -7.96
CA SER A 228 -5.46 -27.69 -7.13
C SER A 228 -5.82 -29.18 -6.93
N LEU A 229 -6.99 -29.63 -7.43
CA LEU A 229 -7.50 -30.99 -7.23
C LEU A 229 -7.40 -31.82 -8.52
N GLY A 230 -6.20 -32.34 -8.78
CA GLY A 230 -6.04 -33.71 -9.26
C GLY A 230 -6.41 -34.02 -10.71
N PHE A 231 -5.71 -33.43 -11.69
CA PHE A 231 -5.31 -34.17 -12.90
C PHE A 231 -3.96 -33.64 -13.37
N LYS A 232 -2.91 -34.47 -13.24
CA LYS A 232 -1.74 -34.36 -14.11
C LYS A 232 -2.18 -34.79 -15.51
N THR A 233 -2.81 -33.88 -16.24
CA THR A 233 -2.85 -33.95 -17.69
C THR A 233 -1.88 -32.91 -18.20
N THR A 234 -0.80 -33.42 -18.79
CA THR A 234 0.11 -32.70 -19.67
C THR A 234 -0.67 -31.80 -20.62
N LYS A 235 -0.66 -30.50 -20.35
CA LYS A 235 -0.63 -29.40 -21.32
C LYS A 235 -0.52 -28.09 -20.54
N GLU A 236 0.14 -27.12 -21.15
CA GLU A 236 0.05 -25.70 -20.84
C GLU A 236 -1.39 -25.22 -21.09
N GLU A 237 -2.38 -25.78 -20.39
CA GLU A 237 -3.79 -25.42 -20.51
C GLU A 237 -4.03 -24.08 -19.80
N ASN A 238 -3.75 -23.04 -20.58
CA ASN A 238 -4.37 -21.72 -20.66
C ASN A 238 -4.72 -21.01 -19.33
N LYS A 239 -3.76 -20.22 -18.82
CA LYS A 239 -4.06 -19.06 -17.95
C LYS A 239 -5.20 -18.19 -18.50
N ASN A 240 -5.34 -18.13 -19.82
CA ASN A 240 -6.40 -17.39 -20.50
C ASN A 240 -7.80 -17.96 -20.26
N ASP A 241 -7.95 -19.29 -20.17
CA ASP A 241 -9.25 -19.93 -19.94
C ASP A 241 -9.72 -19.68 -18.50
N HIS A 242 -8.79 -19.76 -17.53
CA HIS A 242 -9.07 -19.40 -16.14
C HIS A 242 -9.49 -17.94 -15.94
N TYR A 243 -8.82 -17.01 -16.62
CA TYR A 243 -9.20 -15.60 -16.59
C TYR A 243 -10.61 -15.39 -17.16
N ALA A 244 -10.92 -16.03 -18.29
CA ALA A 244 -12.22 -15.93 -18.94
C ALA A 244 -13.36 -16.44 -18.04
N ASP A 245 -13.15 -17.57 -17.34
CA ASP A 245 -14.13 -18.13 -16.41
C ASP A 245 -14.41 -17.19 -15.24
N ILE A 246 -13.36 -16.66 -14.59
CA ILE A 246 -13.49 -15.70 -13.49
C ILE A 246 -14.23 -14.45 -13.96
N MET A 247 -13.85 -13.90 -15.12
CA MET A 247 -14.51 -12.72 -15.67
C MET A 247 -15.97 -12.99 -16.05
N SER A 248 -16.31 -14.22 -16.42
CA SER A 248 -17.71 -14.59 -16.68
C SER A 248 -18.56 -14.53 -15.41
N GLU A 249 -18.00 -14.89 -14.24
CA GLU A 249 -18.68 -14.76 -12.95
C GLU A 249 -18.78 -13.30 -12.51
N VAL A 250 -17.70 -12.54 -12.66
CA VAL A 250 -17.65 -11.10 -12.36
C VAL A 250 -18.72 -10.34 -13.15
N LYS A 251 -18.86 -10.62 -14.46
CA LYS A 251 -19.88 -9.99 -15.32
C LYS A 251 -21.32 -10.37 -14.99
N LYS A 252 -21.56 -11.47 -14.28
CA LYS A 252 -22.90 -11.82 -13.77
C LYS A 252 -23.28 -11.01 -12.54
N TYR A 253 -22.27 -10.59 -11.77
CA TYR A 253 -22.48 -9.89 -10.50
C TYR A 253 -22.45 -8.37 -10.67
N TYR A 254 -21.46 -7.85 -11.40
CA TYR A 254 -21.26 -6.42 -11.60
C TYR A 254 -21.81 -5.96 -12.94
N ILE A 255 -22.46 -4.80 -12.94
CA ILE A 255 -22.94 -4.18 -14.17
C ILE A 255 -21.76 -3.75 -15.06
N PRO A 256 -21.88 -3.85 -16.40
CA PRO A 256 -20.79 -3.48 -17.32
C PRO A 256 -20.30 -2.05 -17.14
N GLU A 257 -21.20 -1.11 -16.83
CA GLU A 257 -20.87 0.29 -16.60
C GLU A 257 -19.81 0.45 -15.50
N PHE A 258 -20.00 -0.25 -14.37
CA PHE A 258 -19.07 -0.21 -13.26
C PHE A 258 -17.71 -0.81 -13.63
N LEU A 259 -17.70 -1.97 -14.28
CA LEU A 259 -16.46 -2.62 -14.72
C LEU A 259 -15.66 -1.75 -15.70
N ASN A 260 -16.34 -1.03 -16.59
CA ASN A 260 -15.68 -0.14 -17.55
C ASN A 260 -15.02 1.09 -16.90
N ARG A 261 -15.33 1.41 -15.63
CA ARG A 261 -14.69 2.50 -14.87
C ARG A 261 -13.51 2.04 -14.00
N ILE A 262 -13.23 0.74 -14.02
CA ILE A 262 -12.09 0.14 -13.32
C ILE A 262 -10.94 0.06 -14.33
N ASP A 263 -9.77 0.57 -13.96
CA ASP A 263 -8.63 0.57 -14.88
C ASP A 263 -8.06 -0.83 -15.07
N GLU A 264 -7.99 -1.61 -13.98
CA GLU A 264 -7.48 -2.99 -14.03
C GLU A 264 -8.25 -3.91 -13.07
N VAL A 265 -8.62 -5.08 -13.57
CA VAL A 265 -9.10 -6.20 -12.75
C VAL A 265 -7.93 -7.14 -12.50
N ILE A 266 -7.55 -7.28 -11.23
CA ILE A 266 -6.35 -7.98 -10.79
C ILE A 266 -6.76 -9.25 -10.03
N ILE A 267 -6.31 -10.40 -10.52
CA ILE A 267 -6.61 -11.70 -9.91
C ILE A 267 -5.45 -12.13 -9.02
N PHE A 268 -5.78 -12.48 -7.79
CA PHE A 268 -4.88 -13.02 -6.79
C PHE A 268 -5.01 -14.54 -6.77
N ASN A 269 -3.87 -15.20 -6.88
CA ASN A 269 -3.80 -16.65 -6.91
C ASN A 269 -3.82 -17.22 -5.49
N SER A 270 -4.27 -18.47 -5.37
CA SER A 270 -4.10 -19.25 -4.14
C SER A 270 -2.61 -19.38 -3.80
N LEU A 271 -2.29 -19.25 -2.51
CA LEU A 271 -0.91 -19.33 -2.03
C LEU A 271 -0.40 -20.78 -2.10
N LEU A 272 0.79 -20.96 -2.66
CA LEU A 272 1.50 -22.24 -2.66
C LEU A 272 2.10 -22.51 -1.27
N LYS A 273 2.54 -23.75 -1.05
CA LYS A 273 3.19 -24.13 0.22
C LYS A 273 4.47 -23.32 0.45
N GLU A 274 5.22 -23.07 -0.61
CA GLU A 274 6.44 -22.27 -0.61
C GLU A 274 6.13 -20.81 -0.23
N ASP A 275 5.03 -20.26 -0.74
CA ASP A 275 4.58 -18.91 -0.39
C ASP A 275 4.25 -18.81 1.10
N LEU A 276 3.51 -19.80 1.64
CA LEU A 276 3.18 -19.85 3.06
C LEU A 276 4.45 -19.93 3.93
N GLN A 277 5.49 -20.67 3.50
CA GLN A 277 6.76 -20.73 4.23
C GLN A 277 7.47 -19.37 4.27
N ALA A 278 7.50 -18.64 3.15
CA ALA A 278 8.06 -17.31 3.10
C ALA A 278 7.23 -16.30 3.92
N ILE A 279 5.91 -16.42 3.94
CA ILE A 279 5.04 -15.60 4.79
C ILE A 279 5.31 -15.87 6.27
N ILE A 280 5.52 -17.13 6.67
CA ILE A 280 5.94 -17.46 8.04
C ILE A 280 7.26 -16.76 8.39
N ASP A 281 8.22 -16.74 7.46
CA ASP A 281 9.48 -16.02 7.70
C ASP A 281 9.26 -14.53 7.92
N ILE A 282 8.41 -13.88 7.13
CA ILE A 282 8.08 -12.47 7.31
C ILE A 282 7.41 -12.23 8.68
N GLN A 283 6.43 -13.05 9.05
CA GLN A 283 5.71 -12.92 10.32
C GLN A 283 6.55 -13.18 11.56
N LEU A 284 7.67 -13.91 11.43
CA LEU A 284 8.63 -14.16 12.50
C LEU A 284 9.61 -12.99 12.71
N ASN A 285 9.63 -11.96 11.86
CA ASN A 285 10.58 -10.86 11.98
C ASN A 285 10.41 -10.07 13.29
N ASP A 286 9.19 -9.77 13.71
CA ASP A 286 8.93 -9.10 14.99
C ASP A 286 9.55 -9.88 16.17
N LEU A 287 9.39 -11.21 16.15
CA LEU A 287 9.96 -12.09 17.16
C LEU A 287 11.49 -12.12 17.07
N ARG A 288 12.07 -12.17 15.86
CA ARG A 288 13.52 -12.09 15.66
C ARG A 288 14.08 -10.79 16.23
N GLU A 289 13.49 -9.64 15.92
CA GLU A 289 13.93 -8.35 16.45
C GLU A 289 13.84 -8.28 17.97
N ASN A 290 12.76 -8.81 18.56
CA ASN A 290 12.60 -8.85 20.01
C ASN A 290 13.61 -9.78 20.70
N LEU A 291 13.98 -10.89 20.06
CA LEU A 291 15.03 -11.79 20.54
C LEU A 291 16.43 -11.19 20.36
N GLU A 292 16.67 -10.47 19.27
CA GLU A 292 17.94 -9.78 19.01
C GLU A 292 18.24 -8.72 20.07
N LYS A 293 17.22 -7.99 20.56
CA LYS A 293 17.36 -7.07 21.71
C LYS A 293 17.86 -7.77 22.99
N LYS A 294 17.69 -9.10 23.10
CA LYS A 294 18.19 -9.96 24.18
C LYS A 294 19.44 -10.75 23.77
N ASN A 295 20.14 -10.31 22.72
CA ASN A 295 21.28 -10.99 22.09
C ASN A 295 20.99 -12.44 21.70
N ASN A 296 19.75 -12.76 21.34
CA ASN A 296 19.35 -14.09 20.88
C ASN A 296 19.08 -14.09 19.38
N THR A 297 19.43 -15.19 18.71
CA THR A 297 19.11 -15.40 17.30
C THR A 297 18.11 -16.55 17.17
N LEU A 298 17.03 -16.34 16.41
CA LEU A 298 16.02 -17.36 16.14
C LEU A 298 16.25 -18.03 14.78
N ARG A 299 16.37 -19.36 14.78
CA ARG A 299 16.43 -20.21 13.58
C ARG A 299 15.24 -21.16 13.55
N VAL A 300 14.35 -20.97 12.58
CA VAL A 300 13.21 -21.86 12.34
C VAL A 300 13.47 -22.69 11.08
N THR A 301 13.58 -24.01 11.27
CA THR A 301 13.86 -24.93 10.16
C THR A 301 12.66 -25.09 9.22
N LYS A 302 12.91 -25.50 7.96
CA LYS A 302 11.83 -25.78 6.99
C LYS A 302 10.83 -26.82 7.54
N SER A 303 11.31 -27.86 8.21
CA SER A 303 10.46 -28.90 8.78
C SER A 303 9.56 -28.40 9.92
N ALA A 304 10.00 -27.41 10.70
CA ALA A 304 9.15 -26.73 11.68
C ALA A 304 8.04 -25.92 11.00
N LYS A 305 8.37 -25.16 9.95
CA LYS A 305 7.36 -24.42 9.16
C LYS A 305 6.33 -25.34 8.52
N GLU A 306 6.75 -26.54 8.11
CA GLU A 306 5.83 -27.54 7.57
C GLU A 306 4.84 -28.08 8.59
N ILE A 307 5.20 -28.14 9.88
CA ILE A 307 4.23 -28.46 10.94
C ILE A 307 3.14 -27.39 11.00
N LEU A 308 3.54 -26.11 10.99
CA LEU A 308 2.60 -24.98 11.04
C LEU A 308 1.60 -24.98 9.86
N ILE A 309 2.01 -25.49 8.69
CA ILE A 309 1.17 -25.50 7.47
C ILE A 309 0.28 -26.76 7.39
N ARG A 310 0.52 -27.79 8.21
CA ARG A 310 0.03 -29.17 7.96
C ARG A 310 -1.49 -29.33 8.01
N ASP A 311 -2.18 -28.51 8.79
CA ASP A 311 -3.60 -28.76 9.13
C ASP A 311 -4.59 -28.41 8.01
N GLY A 312 -4.10 -28.03 6.82
CA GLY A 312 -4.94 -27.82 5.63
C GLY A 312 -5.85 -26.59 5.70
N ALA A 313 -6.00 -25.98 6.88
CA ALA A 313 -6.75 -24.74 7.11
C ALA A 313 -6.32 -23.61 6.15
N HIS A 314 -5.07 -23.60 5.71
CA HIS A 314 -4.56 -22.61 4.77
C HIS A 314 -5.16 -22.71 3.36
N ARG A 315 -5.74 -23.85 2.97
CA ARG A 315 -6.39 -24.00 1.65
C ARG A 315 -7.65 -23.16 1.52
N GLU A 316 -8.40 -23.00 2.61
CA GLU A 316 -9.64 -22.21 2.63
C GLU A 316 -9.40 -20.78 3.13
N TRP A 317 -8.48 -20.59 4.08
CA TRP A 317 -8.29 -19.33 4.81
C TRP A 317 -7.00 -18.58 4.43
N GLY A 318 -6.22 -19.13 3.50
CA GLY A 318 -4.94 -18.56 3.08
C GLY A 318 -3.95 -18.42 4.23
N ALA A 319 -3.25 -17.29 4.27
CA ALA A 319 -2.26 -16.98 5.30
C ALA A 319 -2.88 -16.46 6.63
N ARG A 320 -4.20 -16.20 6.69
CA ARG A 320 -4.85 -15.60 7.88
C ARG A 320 -4.57 -16.37 9.19
N PRO A 321 -4.62 -17.72 9.24
CA PRO A 321 -4.38 -18.45 10.48
C PRO A 321 -2.93 -18.43 10.97
N LEU A 322 -1.96 -18.14 10.07
CA LEU A 322 -0.53 -18.32 10.36
C LEU A 322 -0.06 -17.51 11.55
N ARG A 323 -0.50 -16.25 11.70
CA ARG A 323 -0.05 -15.40 12.80
C ARG A 323 -0.45 -15.98 14.15
N ARG A 324 -1.67 -16.51 14.25
CA ARG A 324 -2.17 -17.16 15.47
C ARG A 324 -1.44 -18.46 15.77
N MET A 325 -1.11 -19.25 14.74
CA MET A 325 -0.32 -20.47 14.90
C MET A 325 1.10 -20.16 15.37
N ILE A 326 1.77 -19.17 14.76
CA ILE A 326 3.10 -18.72 15.19
C ILE A 326 3.06 -18.23 16.64
N GLN A 327 2.08 -17.42 17.01
CA GLN A 327 1.93 -16.94 18.37
C GLN A 327 1.75 -18.11 19.36
N ASN A 328 0.82 -19.02 19.07
CA ASN A 328 0.49 -20.12 19.96
C ASN A 328 1.59 -21.17 20.09
N GLU A 329 2.19 -21.56 18.96
CA GLU A 329 3.11 -22.70 18.92
C GLU A 329 4.57 -22.29 19.06
N ILE A 330 4.95 -21.06 18.68
CA ILE A 330 6.34 -20.58 18.74
C ILE A 330 6.52 -19.52 19.81
N GLU A 331 5.79 -18.40 19.76
CA GLU A 331 6.03 -17.27 20.67
C GLU A 331 5.74 -17.63 22.13
N ASN A 332 4.62 -18.31 22.39
CA ASN A 332 4.24 -18.72 23.75
C ASN A 332 5.24 -19.73 24.35
N GLU A 333 5.70 -20.69 23.56
CA GLU A 333 6.69 -21.69 23.99
C GLU A 333 8.03 -21.04 24.32
N ILE A 334 8.53 -20.17 23.43
CA ILE A 334 9.77 -19.42 23.67
C ILE A 334 9.62 -18.54 24.91
N SER A 335 8.50 -17.85 25.07
CA SER A 335 8.22 -16.99 26.23
C SER A 335 8.23 -17.80 27.53
N THR A 336 7.58 -18.96 27.54
CA THR A 336 7.55 -19.87 28.68
C THR A 336 8.97 -20.32 29.06
N LYS A 337 9.79 -20.69 28.06
CA LYS A 337 11.19 -21.12 28.28
C LYS A 337 12.09 -20.00 28.81
N PHE A 338 11.85 -18.74 28.46
CA PHE A 338 12.52 -17.61 29.09
C PHE A 338 12.07 -17.43 30.55
N LEU A 339 10.77 -17.58 30.84
CA LEU A 339 10.24 -17.42 32.20
C LEU A 339 10.71 -18.53 33.16
N THR A 340 10.88 -19.76 32.66
CA THR A 340 11.39 -20.88 33.45
C THR A 340 12.92 -20.87 33.60
N GLY A 341 13.62 -19.97 32.88
CA GLY A 341 15.08 -19.90 32.87
C GLY A 341 15.76 -20.97 32.00
N GLU A 342 15.01 -21.77 31.24
CA GLU A 342 15.57 -22.72 30.27
C GLU A 342 16.28 -21.99 29.13
N PHE A 343 15.70 -20.87 28.68
CA PHE A 343 16.32 -19.97 27.71
C PHE A 343 16.90 -18.73 28.40
N THR A 344 18.14 -18.41 28.02
CA THR A 344 18.92 -17.29 28.57
C THR A 344 19.29 -16.28 27.48
N GLU A 345 19.98 -15.20 27.85
CA GLU A 345 20.53 -14.27 26.87
C GLU A 345 21.75 -14.85 26.16
N ASN A 346 22.10 -14.32 24.99
CA ASN A 346 23.30 -14.71 24.22
C ASN A 346 23.25 -16.15 23.69
N GLY A 347 22.12 -16.58 23.12
CA GLY A 347 21.94 -17.91 22.56
C GLY A 347 21.38 -17.93 21.14
N ILE A 348 21.52 -19.09 20.49
CA ILE A 348 20.88 -19.41 19.22
C ILE A 348 19.72 -20.34 19.52
N ILE A 349 18.50 -19.83 19.44
CA ILE A 349 17.28 -20.59 19.60
C ILE A 349 16.96 -21.26 18.27
N THR A 350 16.91 -22.59 18.25
CA THR A 350 16.56 -23.38 17.08
C THR A 350 15.23 -24.10 17.30
N VAL A 351 14.30 -23.90 16.36
CA VAL A 351 12.99 -24.56 16.30
C VAL A 351 13.01 -25.59 15.18
N LYS A 352 12.80 -26.86 15.54
CA LYS A 352 12.80 -27.99 14.61
C LYS A 352 11.60 -28.90 14.81
N SER A 353 11.29 -29.69 13.80
CA SER A 353 10.26 -30.73 13.87
C SER A 353 10.86 -32.04 14.38
N LYS A 354 10.21 -32.66 15.38
CA LYS A 354 10.50 -34.02 15.85
C LYS A 354 9.20 -34.69 16.26
N ASN A 355 8.97 -35.92 15.80
CA ASN A 355 7.75 -36.69 16.10
C ASN A 355 6.44 -35.91 15.84
N LYS A 356 6.39 -35.11 14.76
CA LYS A 356 5.24 -34.26 14.40
C LYS A 356 4.94 -33.13 15.41
N GLN A 357 5.87 -32.80 16.30
CA GLN A 357 5.79 -31.69 17.24
C GLN A 357 6.97 -30.74 17.04
N LEU A 358 6.81 -29.49 17.48
CA LEU A 358 7.90 -28.53 17.53
C LEU A 358 8.79 -28.83 18.73
N GLU A 359 10.10 -28.94 18.49
CA GLU A 359 11.13 -29.06 19.52
C GLU A 359 11.98 -27.79 19.50
N PHE A 360 12.18 -27.22 20.69
CA PHE A 360 12.92 -25.98 20.90
C PHE A 360 14.23 -26.30 21.62
N SER A 361 15.30 -25.67 21.17
CA SER A 361 16.62 -25.82 21.78
C SER A 361 17.37 -24.51 21.71
N GLN A 362 18.23 -24.24 22.69
CA GLN A 362 19.11 -23.08 22.69
C GLN A 362 20.56 -23.51 22.82
N GLU A 363 21.42 -23.01 21.94
CA GLU A 363 22.87 -23.16 22.04
C GLU A 363 23.52 -21.83 22.46
N PRO A 364 24.43 -21.80 23.45
CA PRO A 364 25.08 -20.56 23.85
C PRO A 364 26.01 -20.05 22.73
N ILE A 365 25.98 -18.74 22.46
CA ILE A 365 26.91 -18.10 21.53
C ILE A 365 28.29 -18.09 22.19
N LYS A 366 29.19 -18.97 21.73
CA LYS A 366 30.60 -18.93 22.13
C LYS A 366 31.22 -17.63 21.60
N LEU A 367 31.34 -16.61 22.45
CA LEU A 367 32.16 -15.43 22.19
C LEU A 367 33.58 -15.92 21.83
N LYS A 368 33.98 -15.74 20.57
CA LYS A 368 35.38 -15.95 20.16
C LYS A 368 36.22 -15.01 21.02
N LYS A 369 37.01 -15.59 21.94
CA LYS A 369 38.04 -14.86 22.69
C LYS A 369 38.91 -14.12 21.68
N THR A 370 38.76 -12.81 21.57
CA THR A 370 39.69 -11.95 20.85
C THR A 370 41.08 -12.23 21.36
N SER A 371 41.97 -12.70 20.48
CA SER A 371 43.35 -13.02 20.82
C SER A 371 44.02 -11.79 21.42
N LYS A 372 44.64 -11.99 22.59
CA LYS A 372 45.48 -11.02 23.31
C LYS A 372 46.19 -10.07 22.34
N ARG A 373 45.91 -8.77 22.44
CA ARG A 373 46.77 -7.70 21.94
C ARG A 373 48.21 -7.98 22.36
N LYS A 374 49.12 -8.06 21.38
CA LYS A 374 50.56 -8.06 21.59
C LYS A 374 50.93 -6.88 22.50
N ARG A 375 51.70 -7.15 23.55
CA ARG A 375 52.37 -6.13 24.36
C ARG A 375 53.25 -5.26 23.43
N PRO A 376 53.29 -3.93 23.60
CA PRO A 376 54.28 -3.12 22.90
C PRO A 376 55.68 -3.46 23.45
N SER A 377 56.63 -3.61 22.54
CA SER A 377 58.06 -3.81 22.80
C SER A 377 58.64 -2.59 23.51
N LYS A 378 59.50 -2.85 24.51
CA LYS A 378 60.31 -1.85 25.21
C LYS A 378 61.10 -1.00 24.21
N GLU A 379 60.97 0.32 24.33
CA GLU A 379 61.89 1.30 23.75
C GLU A 379 63.25 1.14 24.45
N THR A 380 64.30 1.01 23.64
CA THR A 380 65.70 1.16 24.01
C THR A 380 66.02 2.64 24.18
N GLU A 381 66.62 2.99 25.31
CA GLU A 381 67.31 4.26 25.57
C GLU A 381 68.40 4.50 24.51
N PRO A 382 68.60 5.74 24.02
CA PRO A 382 69.81 6.10 23.29
C PRO A 382 70.91 6.48 24.27
N ALA A 383 72.07 5.84 24.12
CA ALA A 383 73.31 6.23 24.74
C ALA A 383 73.86 7.53 24.11
N GLU A 384 74.55 8.28 24.96
CA GLU A 384 75.20 9.58 24.77
C GLU A 384 76.08 9.69 23.51
N ASN A 385 76.03 10.87 22.89
CA ASN A 385 77.21 11.68 22.55
C ASN A 385 76.81 13.15 22.34
#